data_AF-A0A7S3HWG8-F1
#
_entry.id   AF-A0A7S3HWG8-F1
#
_cell.length_a   1.000
_cell.length_b   1.000
_cell.length_c   1.000
_cell.angle_alpha   90.00
_cell.angle_beta   90.00
_cell.angle_gamma   90.00
#
_symmetry.space_group_name_H-M   'P 1'
#
loop_
_entity.id
_entity.type
_entity.pdbx_description
1 polymer ?
#
loop_
_entity_poly.entity_id
_entity_poly.type
_entity_poly.pdbx_seq_one_letter_code
_entity_poly.pdbx_strand_id
1 'polypeptide(L)'
;MEELPERLSNPYKKIISWIKREIYDLEGLQESIDSVKMIEKIIASTKKEVASNKEYVDDLNQKKTSLKTFWRAVTMRKQSVEECMRDIFKLESQVDGWEQVLEYVTYYIPMCIFPRFKQDRGSQYLQFMSDFAESHSEGADQ
;
A
#
# COMPACT_ATOMS: atom_id res chain seq x y z
N MET A 1 -8.73 41.14 24.14
CA MET A 1 -8.56 41.94 22.91
C MET A 1 -7.53 41.24 21.99
N GLU A 2 -7.70 39.92 21.78
CA GLU A 2 -6.69 39.06 21.13
C GLU A 2 -7.22 38.28 19.90
N GLU A 3 -8.50 38.40 19.54
CA GLU A 3 -9.11 37.58 18.45
C GLU A 3 -9.23 38.29 17.08
N LEU A 4 -8.90 39.58 16.98
CA LEU A 4 -9.04 40.34 15.74
C LEU A 4 -8.16 39.87 14.55
N PRO A 5 -6.90 39.42 14.74
CA PRO A 5 -6.05 39.07 13.60
C PRO A 5 -6.44 37.76 12.90
N GLU A 6 -7.12 36.83 13.57
CA GLU A 6 -7.61 35.60 12.93
C GLU A 6 -8.87 35.83 12.08
N ARG A 7 -9.71 36.81 12.47
CA ARG A 7 -10.96 37.14 11.77
C ARG A 7 -10.76 37.88 10.44
N LEU A 8 -9.63 38.58 10.27
CA LEU A 8 -9.21 39.25 9.02
C LEU A 8 -8.26 38.39 8.17
N SER A 9 -8.17 37.09 8.47
CA SER A 9 -7.37 36.13 7.70
C SER A 9 -7.94 36.00 6.28
N ASN A 10 -7.09 36.23 5.27
CA ASN A 10 -7.44 36.12 3.87
C ASN A 10 -8.19 34.78 3.60
N PRO A 11 -9.46 34.81 3.16
CA PRO A 11 -10.29 33.61 3.00
C PRO A 11 -9.74 32.63 1.95
N TYR A 12 -8.98 33.13 0.98
CA TYR A 12 -8.29 32.30 0.01
C TYR A 12 -7.22 31.41 0.66
N LYS A 13 -6.61 31.81 1.79
CA LYS A 13 -5.68 30.94 2.53
C LYS A 13 -6.40 29.73 3.13
N LYS A 14 -7.63 29.92 3.65
CA LYS A 14 -8.45 28.82 4.19
C LYS A 14 -8.81 27.83 3.07
N ILE A 15 -9.23 28.34 1.91
CA ILE A 15 -9.51 27.53 0.71
C ILE A 15 -8.26 26.74 0.28
N ILE A 16 -7.11 27.41 0.16
CA ILE A 16 -5.85 26.76 -0.25
C ILE A 16 -5.46 25.64 0.73
N SER A 17 -5.58 25.88 2.04
CA SER A 17 -5.30 24.87 3.06
C SER A 17 -6.27 23.69 2.98
N TRP A 18 -7.55 23.94 2.71
CA TRP A 18 -8.54 22.87 2.50
C TRP A 18 -8.21 22.04 1.26
N ILE A 19 -7.95 22.68 0.11
CA ILE A 19 -7.55 21.99 -1.13
C ILE A 19 -6.31 21.11 -0.91
N LYS A 20 -5.30 21.60 -0.18
CA LYS A 20 -4.11 20.78 0.13
C LYS A 20 -4.45 19.54 0.93
N ARG A 21 -5.36 19.63 1.90
CA ARG A 21 -5.83 18.46 2.67
C ARG A 21 -6.55 17.46 1.77
N GLU A 22 -7.43 17.94 0.88
CA GLU A 22 -8.12 17.09 -0.10
C GLU A 22 -7.13 16.35 -1.01
N ILE A 23 -6.06 17.01 -1.44
CA ILE A 23 -4.99 16.38 -2.23
C ILE A 23 -4.33 15.25 -1.42
N TYR A 24 -3.93 15.51 -0.16
CA TYR A 24 -3.32 14.46 0.68
C TYR A 24 -4.25 13.28 0.93
N ASP A 25 -5.54 13.52 1.12
CA ASP A 25 -6.53 12.46 1.32
C ASP A 25 -6.69 11.59 0.06
N LEU A 26 -6.67 12.21 -1.12
CA LEU A 26 -6.68 11.48 -2.40
C LEU A 26 -5.39 10.70 -2.64
N GLU A 27 -4.23 11.27 -2.31
CA GLU A 27 -2.94 10.59 -2.37
C GLU A 27 -2.91 9.37 -1.46
N GLY A 28 -3.37 9.48 -0.22
CA GLY A 28 -3.45 8.35 0.71
C GLY A 28 -4.39 7.23 0.24
N LEU A 29 -5.50 7.60 -0.41
CA LEU A 29 -6.39 6.62 -1.05
C LEU A 29 -5.71 5.92 -2.23
N GLN A 30 -4.97 6.67 -3.05
CA GLN A 30 -4.22 6.12 -4.17
C GLN A 30 -3.13 5.15 -3.70
N GLU A 31 -2.35 5.52 -2.67
CA GLU A 31 -1.35 4.63 -2.07
C GLU A 31 -1.95 3.33 -1.57
N SER A 32 -3.15 3.40 -0.96
CA SER A 32 -3.89 2.23 -0.51
C SER A 32 -4.26 1.31 -1.68
N ILE A 33 -4.68 1.88 -2.82
CA ILE A 33 -4.97 1.10 -4.04
C ILE A 33 -3.69 0.49 -4.61
N ASP A 34 -2.60 1.26 -4.67
CA ASP A 34 -1.33 0.79 -5.21
C ASP A 34 -0.67 -0.30 -4.34
N SER A 35 -1.01 -0.36 -3.05
CA SER A 35 -0.59 -1.45 -2.17
C SER A 35 -1.04 -2.84 -2.67
N VAL A 36 -2.19 -2.93 -3.36
CA VAL A 36 -2.69 -4.17 -3.98
C VAL A 36 -1.68 -4.68 -5.01
N LYS A 37 -1.22 -3.80 -5.91
CA LYS A 37 -0.21 -4.13 -6.94
C LYS A 37 1.12 -4.52 -6.32
N MET A 38 1.48 -3.88 -5.20
CA MET A 38 2.69 -4.23 -4.45
C MET A 38 2.62 -5.66 -3.90
N ILE A 39 1.48 -6.05 -3.32
CA ILE A 39 1.26 -7.41 -2.80
C ILE A 39 1.31 -8.43 -3.95
N GLU A 40 0.65 -8.17 -5.07
CA GLU A 40 0.71 -9.02 -6.26
C GLU A 40 2.16 -9.24 -6.74
N LYS A 41 2.96 -8.17 -6.76
CA LYS A 41 4.38 -8.25 -7.12
C LYS A 41 5.20 -9.09 -6.14
N ILE A 42 4.93 -8.97 -4.84
CA ILE A 42 5.57 -9.79 -3.80
C ILE A 42 5.23 -11.26 -4.04
N ILE A 43 3.95 -11.60 -4.19
CA ILE A 43 3.48 -12.97 -4.46
C ILE A 43 4.18 -13.54 -5.70
N ALA A 44 4.17 -12.80 -6.82
CA ALA A 44 4.79 -13.24 -8.06
C ALA A 44 6.31 -13.49 -7.91
N SER A 45 7.02 -12.60 -7.20
CA SER A 45 8.44 -12.75 -6.92
C SER A 45 8.72 -13.98 -6.06
N THR A 46 7.95 -14.19 -4.99
CA THR A 46 8.12 -15.34 -4.09
C THR A 46 7.80 -16.66 -4.79
N LYS A 47 6.74 -16.72 -5.61
CA LYS A 47 6.43 -17.90 -6.44
C LYS A 47 7.57 -18.24 -7.42
N LYS A 48 8.21 -17.22 -8.00
CA LYS A 48 9.38 -17.43 -8.87
C LYS A 48 10.57 -17.99 -8.09
N GLU A 49 10.78 -17.54 -6.86
CA GLU A 49 11.83 -18.08 -5.99
C GLU A 49 11.56 -19.54 -5.58
N VAL A 50 10.31 -19.86 -5.23
CA VAL A 50 9.87 -21.25 -4.97
C VAL A 50 10.15 -22.14 -6.16
N ALA A 51 9.74 -21.73 -7.37
CA ALA A 51 9.98 -22.51 -8.59
C ALA A 51 11.48 -22.72 -8.85
N SER A 52 12.28 -21.67 -8.66
CA SER A 52 13.74 -21.72 -8.79
C SER A 52 14.40 -22.69 -7.80
N ASN A 53 13.89 -22.77 -6.56
CA ASN A 53 14.39 -23.70 -5.55
C ASN A 53 13.95 -25.14 -5.81
N LYS A 54 12.72 -25.36 -6.29
CA LYS A 54 12.25 -26.69 -6.72
C LYS A 54 13.10 -27.25 -7.86
N GLU A 55 13.37 -26.43 -8.87
CA GLU A 55 14.28 -26.79 -9.98
C GLU A 55 15.69 -27.17 -9.46
N TYR A 56 16.21 -26.42 -8.49
CA TYR A 56 17.53 -26.72 -7.91
C TYR A 56 17.54 -28.03 -7.12
N VAL A 57 16.47 -28.33 -6.37
CA VAL A 57 16.31 -29.62 -5.68
C VAL A 57 16.28 -30.77 -6.68
N ASP A 58 15.56 -30.62 -7.79
CA ASP A 58 15.50 -31.64 -8.86
C ASP A 58 16.88 -31.87 -9.50
N ASP A 59 17.64 -30.81 -9.78
CA ASP A 59 19.01 -30.90 -10.29
C ASP A 59 19.93 -31.65 -9.33
N LEU A 60 19.84 -31.37 -8.02
CA LEU A 60 20.62 -32.05 -6.99
C LEU A 60 20.25 -33.54 -6.89
N ASN A 61 18.96 -33.86 -6.90
CA ASN A 61 18.46 -35.23 -6.82
C ASN A 61 18.84 -36.07 -8.04
N GLN A 62 18.83 -35.46 -9.23
CA GLN A 62 19.22 -36.12 -10.49
C GLN A 62 20.74 -36.14 -10.72
N LYS A 63 21.54 -35.60 -9.78
CA LYS A 63 23.00 -35.40 -9.92
C LYS A 63 23.37 -34.64 -11.20
N LYS A 64 22.47 -33.78 -11.69
CA LYS A 64 22.71 -32.96 -12.88
C LYS A 64 23.48 -31.71 -12.48
N THR A 65 24.63 -31.50 -13.11
CA THR A 65 25.40 -30.27 -12.95
C THR A 65 24.88 -29.25 -13.96
N SER A 66 23.79 -28.54 -13.61
CA SER A 66 23.35 -27.40 -14.42
C SER A 66 24.32 -26.21 -14.24
N LEU A 67 24.28 -25.24 -15.18
CA LEU A 67 25.02 -23.97 -15.05
C LEU A 67 24.76 -23.27 -13.71
N LYS A 68 23.54 -23.44 -13.18
CA LYS A 68 23.08 -22.89 -11.90
C LYS A 68 23.69 -23.64 -10.72
N THR A 69 23.74 -24.98 -10.77
CA THR A 69 24.43 -25.82 -9.79
C THR A 69 25.93 -25.54 -9.76
N PHE A 70 26.54 -25.33 -10.94
CA PHE A 70 27.92 -24.91 -11.07
C PHE A 70 28.17 -23.52 -10.47
N TRP A 71 27.35 -22.51 -10.82
CA TRP A 71 27.46 -21.17 -10.25
C TRP A 71 27.29 -21.13 -8.72
N ARG A 72 26.30 -21.86 -8.17
CA ARG A 72 26.09 -21.99 -6.72
C ARG A 72 27.23 -22.74 -6.03
N ALA A 73 27.81 -23.75 -6.68
CA ALA A 73 28.98 -24.46 -6.17
C ALA A 73 30.24 -23.58 -6.16
N VAL A 74 30.45 -22.76 -7.20
CA VAL A 74 31.58 -21.82 -7.31
C VAL A 74 31.45 -20.67 -6.29
N THR A 75 30.22 -20.23 -5.98
CA THR A 75 29.95 -19.18 -4.98
C THR A 75 29.86 -19.69 -3.53
N MET A 76 30.20 -20.96 -3.27
CA MET A 76 30.13 -21.61 -1.95
C MET A 76 28.76 -21.61 -1.25
N ARG A 77 27.66 -21.31 -1.96
CA ARG A 77 26.28 -21.45 -1.46
C ARG A 77 25.70 -22.81 -1.80
N LYS A 78 26.41 -23.88 -1.47
CA LYS A 78 25.85 -25.24 -1.55
C LYS A 78 24.87 -25.40 -0.38
N GLN A 79 23.60 -25.13 -0.64
CA GLN A 79 22.52 -25.56 0.25
C GLN A 79 22.27 -27.05 0.03
N SER A 80 22.05 -27.77 1.12
CA SER A 80 21.57 -29.14 1.09
C SER A 80 20.14 -29.20 0.54
N VAL A 81 19.73 -30.36 0.05
CA VAL A 81 18.33 -30.61 -0.37
C VAL A 81 17.37 -30.32 0.79
N GLU A 82 17.73 -30.73 2.00
CA GLU A 82 16.92 -30.50 3.22
C GLU A 82 16.75 -29.01 3.51
N GLU A 83 17.80 -28.20 3.36
CA GLU A 83 17.71 -26.75 3.51
C GLU A 83 16.80 -26.12 2.45
N CYS A 84 16.97 -26.48 1.18
CA CYS A 84 16.11 -25.97 0.11
C CYS A 84 14.64 -26.37 0.31
N MET A 85 14.37 -27.58 0.79
CA MET A 85 13.00 -28.03 1.08
C MET A 85 12.37 -27.25 2.24
N ARG A 86 13.14 -26.92 3.28
CA ARG A 86 12.67 -26.02 4.36
C ARG A 86 12.37 -24.62 3.85
N ASP A 87 13.25 -24.08 3.00
CA ASP A 87 13.06 -22.77 2.40
C ASP A 87 11.84 -22.73 1.49
N ILE A 88 11.62 -23.77 0.68
CA ILE A 88 10.41 -23.93 -0.15
C ILE A 88 9.16 -23.89 0.71
N PHE A 89 9.08 -24.72 1.77
CA PHE A 89 7.91 -24.77 2.64
C PHE A 89 7.62 -23.41 3.29
N LYS A 90 8.67 -22.72 3.75
CA LYS A 90 8.55 -21.38 4.32
C LYS A 90 8.03 -20.37 3.29
N LEU A 91 8.58 -20.36 2.08
CA LEU A 91 8.17 -19.44 1.02
C LEU A 91 6.75 -19.72 0.52
N GLU A 92 6.35 -21.00 0.45
CA GLU A 92 4.97 -21.38 0.11
C GLU A 92 3.99 -20.89 1.19
N SER A 93 4.30 -21.09 2.47
CA SER A 93 3.48 -20.54 3.56
C SER A 93 3.39 -19.00 3.51
N GLN A 94 4.46 -18.32 3.09
CA GLN A 94 4.43 -16.87 2.88
C GLN A 94 3.54 -16.47 1.71
N VAL A 95 3.57 -17.21 0.60
CA VAL A 95 2.68 -16.98 -0.55
C VAL A 95 1.23 -17.10 -0.11
N ASP A 96 0.87 -18.17 0.60
CA ASP A 96 -0.50 -18.39 1.08
C ASP A 96 -0.96 -17.24 1.99
N GLY A 97 -0.08 -16.77 2.89
CA GLY A 97 -0.38 -15.64 3.75
C GLY A 97 -0.60 -14.34 2.97
N TRP A 98 0.23 -14.06 1.96
CA TRP A 98 0.08 -12.87 1.12
C TRP A 98 -1.16 -12.94 0.22
N GLU A 99 -1.55 -14.13 -0.25
CA GLU A 99 -2.77 -14.33 -1.03
C GLU A 99 -4.02 -14.05 -0.19
N GLN A 100 -4.05 -14.46 1.07
CA GLN A 100 -5.14 -14.11 2.01
C GLN A 100 -5.21 -12.59 2.25
N VAL A 101 -4.05 -11.94 2.42
CA VAL A 101 -4.00 -10.48 2.56
C VAL A 101 -4.51 -9.80 1.30
N LEU A 102 -4.07 -10.25 0.12
CA LEU A 102 -4.50 -9.73 -1.17
C LEU A 102 -6.01 -9.84 -1.34
N GLU A 103 -6.59 -10.99 -1.04
CA GLU A 103 -8.02 -11.22 -1.08
C GLU A 103 -8.75 -10.24 -0.16
N TYR A 104 -8.31 -10.14 1.09
CA TYR A 104 -8.89 -9.21 2.06
C TYR A 104 -8.88 -7.76 1.56
N VAL A 105 -7.73 -7.24 1.13
CA VAL A 105 -7.63 -5.83 0.70
C VAL A 105 -8.39 -5.56 -0.59
N THR A 106 -8.47 -6.55 -1.49
CA THR A 106 -9.22 -6.45 -2.75
C THR A 106 -10.70 -6.22 -2.50
N TYR A 107 -11.27 -6.81 -1.45
CA TYR A 107 -12.67 -6.57 -1.07
C TYR A 107 -12.83 -5.39 -0.12
N TYR A 108 -11.97 -5.27 0.88
CA TYR A 108 -12.10 -4.27 1.93
C TYR A 108 -12.00 -2.83 1.41
N ILE A 109 -11.08 -2.56 0.47
CA ILE A 109 -10.92 -1.22 -0.11
C ILE A 109 -12.22 -0.74 -0.81
N PRO A 110 -12.76 -1.46 -1.82
CA PRO A 110 -13.96 -1.00 -2.52
C PRO A 110 -15.23 -1.06 -1.67
N MET A 111 -15.36 -2.03 -0.75
CA MET A 111 -16.59 -2.22 0.03
C MET A 111 -16.66 -1.37 1.29
N CYS A 112 -15.51 -1.03 1.90
CA CYS A 112 -15.48 -0.30 3.17
C CYS A 112 -14.79 1.05 3.04
N ILE A 113 -13.59 1.09 2.44
CA ILE A 113 -12.80 2.33 2.37
C ILE A 113 -13.42 3.34 1.42
N PHE A 114 -13.81 2.95 0.21
CA PHE A 114 -14.40 3.90 -0.75
C PHE A 114 -15.71 4.54 -0.27
N PRO A 115 -16.69 3.79 0.28
CA PRO A 115 -17.91 4.39 0.82
C PRO A 115 -17.61 5.35 1.97
N ARG A 116 -16.75 4.94 2.91
CA ARG A 116 -16.36 5.78 4.03
C ARG A 116 -15.66 7.05 3.57
N PHE A 117 -14.69 6.95 2.66
CA PHE A 117 -14.00 8.10 2.09
C PHE A 117 -14.99 9.10 1.47
N LYS A 118 -15.95 8.62 0.66
CA LYS A 118 -16.98 9.48 0.06
C LYS A 118 -17.87 10.15 1.10
N GLN A 119 -18.28 9.43 2.13
CA GLN A 119 -19.10 9.96 3.22
C GLN A 119 -18.34 11.05 4.00
N ASP A 120 -17.08 10.77 4.34
CA ASP A 120 -16.23 11.70 5.08
C ASP A 120 -15.97 12.97 4.25
N ARG A 121 -15.68 12.83 2.95
CA ARG A 121 -15.51 13.98 2.03
C ARG A 121 -16.76 14.84 1.92
N GLY A 122 -17.92 14.21 1.75
CA GLY A 122 -19.19 14.95 1.68
C GLY A 122 -19.45 15.76 2.95
N SER A 123 -19.21 15.15 4.11
CA SER A 123 -19.41 15.80 5.41
C SER A 123 -18.41 16.95 5.63
N GLN A 124 -17.14 16.74 5.30
CA GLN A 124 -16.10 17.77 5.45
C GLN A 124 -16.31 18.95 4.50
N TYR A 125 -16.76 18.70 3.27
CA TYR A 125 -17.10 19.76 2.32
C TYR A 125 -18.23 20.63 2.84
N LEU A 126 -19.31 20.02 3.33
CA LEU A 126 -20.45 20.75 3.90
C LEU A 126 -20.03 21.59 5.12
N GLN A 127 -19.22 21.02 6.02
CA GLN A 127 -18.70 21.75 7.17
C GLN A 127 -17.86 22.94 6.72
N PHE A 128 -16.93 22.73 5.79
CA PHE A 128 -16.08 23.80 5.26
C PHE A 128 -16.90 24.93 4.64
N MET A 129 -17.93 24.61 3.86
CA MET A 129 -18.81 25.61 3.26
C MET A 129 -19.61 26.39 4.30
N SER A 130 -20.07 25.73 5.38
CA SER A 130 -20.74 26.39 6.51
C SER A 130 -19.80 27.36 7.21
N ASP A 131 -18.62 26.89 7.63
CA ASP A 131 -17.60 27.70 8.32
C ASP A 131 -17.13 28.87 7.45
N PHE A 132 -17.00 28.63 6.14
CA PHE A 132 -16.63 29.65 5.18
C PHE A 132 -17.72 30.72 5.06
N ALA A 133 -18.98 30.33 4.91
CA ALA A 133 -20.11 31.25 4.80
C ALA A 133 -20.27 32.10 6.07
N GLU A 134 -20.24 31.49 7.26
CA GLU A 134 -20.33 32.19 8.55
C GLU A 134 -19.23 33.25 8.69
N SER A 135 -17.97 32.87 8.39
CA SER A 135 -16.84 33.80 8.47
C SER A 135 -16.93 34.97 7.47
N HIS A 136 -17.66 34.82 6.37
CA HIS A 136 -17.90 35.91 5.40
C HIS A 136 -19.07 36.80 5.80
N SER A 137 -20.15 36.25 6.36
CA SER A 137 -21.27 37.05 6.86
C SER A 137 -20.84 37.96 8.01
N GLU A 138 -20.07 37.45 8.97
CA GLU A 138 -19.61 38.24 10.11
C GLU A 138 -18.60 39.33 9.74
N GLY A 139 -17.81 39.11 8.67
CA GLY A 139 -16.88 40.10 8.13
C GLY A 139 -17.54 41.17 7.25
N ALA A 140 -18.77 40.95 6.79
CA ALA A 140 -19.54 41.91 5.99
C ALA A 140 -20.36 42.90 6.84
N ASP A 141 -20.64 42.55 8.10
CA ASP A 141 -21.40 43.36 9.05
C ASP A 141 -20.52 44.32 9.90
N GLN A 142 -19.20 44.37 9.66
CA GLN A 142 -18.22 45.28 10.29
C GLN A 142 -17.78 46.40 9.35
#